data_AF-A0A243SCB5-F1
#
_entry.id   AF-A0A243SCB5-F1
#
_cell.length_a   1.000
_cell.length_b   1.000
_cell.length_c   1.000
_cell.angle_alpha   90.00
_cell.angle_beta   90.00
_cell.angle_gamma   90.00
#
_symmetry.space_group_name_H-M   'P 1'
#
loop_
_entity.id
_entity.type
_entity.pdbx_description
1 polymer ?
#
loop_
_entity_poly.entity_id
_entity_poly.type
_entity_poly.pdbx_seq_one_letter_code
_entity_poly.pdbx_strand_id
1 'polypeptide(L)'
;MRKLILFFLAFIPAVSFSQIKGEIKLNWFEKKEMYYGTNQIVIPYFSGDEFHYDDFSQSIRAHYIVPSYRGFQDGDLQVNSIVYESIDKELLGDLNLNNLPTKADFNLVLSTARDLVTAQIIFSPIIKDDFGFKRIISFNYSIISN
;
A
#
# COMPACT_ATOMS: atom_id res chain seq x y z
N MET A 1 -8.04 16.48 51.39
CA MET A 1 -6.99 15.88 50.53
C MET A 1 -7.55 15.04 49.39
N ARG A 2 -8.61 14.23 49.61
CA ARG A 2 -9.25 13.38 48.57
C ARG A 2 -9.79 14.13 47.34
N LYS A 3 -10.30 15.36 47.50
CA LYS A 3 -10.81 16.20 46.40
C LYS A 3 -9.71 16.85 45.53
N LEU A 4 -8.53 17.10 46.12
CA LEU A 4 -7.36 17.62 45.40
C LEU A 4 -6.73 16.55 44.51
N ILE A 5 -6.73 15.28 44.94
CA ILE A 5 -6.23 14.15 44.15
C ILE A 5 -7.03 13.96 42.86
N LEU A 6 -8.36 14.09 42.91
CA LEU A 6 -9.22 14.04 41.71
C LEU A 6 -8.92 15.19 40.73
N PHE A 7 -8.57 16.36 41.25
CA PHE A 7 -8.21 17.52 40.44
C PHE A 7 -6.87 17.32 39.70
N PHE A 8 -5.90 16.68 40.35
CA PHE A 8 -4.62 16.31 39.71
C PHE A 8 -4.76 15.13 38.74
N LEU A 9 -5.67 14.18 39.00
CA LEU A 9 -5.92 13.05 38.11
C LEU A 9 -6.55 13.48 36.77
N ALA A 10 -7.24 14.62 36.74
CA ALA A 10 -7.78 15.23 35.52
C ALA A 10 -6.70 15.83 34.59
N PHE A 11 -5.45 15.95 35.06
CA PHE A 11 -4.32 16.48 34.31
C PHE A 11 -3.35 15.41 33.80
N ILE A 12 -3.72 14.12 33.84
CA ILE A 12 -2.91 13.10 33.16
C ILE A 12 -3.00 13.38 31.65
N PRO A 13 -1.88 13.74 30.97
CA PRO A 13 -1.90 13.85 29.53
C PRO A 13 -2.20 12.46 28.98
N ALA A 14 -3.31 12.33 28.24
CA ALA A 14 -3.53 11.15 27.41
C ALA A 14 -2.34 11.09 26.44
N VAL A 15 -1.44 10.14 26.67
CA VAL A 15 -0.32 9.84 25.77
C VAL A 15 -0.90 9.59 24.39
N SER A 16 -0.80 10.61 23.53
CA SER A 16 -1.30 10.56 22.17
C SER A 16 -0.18 9.96 21.33
N PHE A 17 -0.34 8.70 20.94
CA PHE A 17 0.53 8.10 19.94
C PHE A 17 0.32 8.84 18.61
N SER A 18 1.40 9.39 18.07
CA SER A 18 1.36 10.06 16.77
C SER A 18 1.27 9.01 15.67
N GLN A 19 0.09 8.83 15.08
CA GLN A 19 -0.11 7.95 13.93
C GLN A 19 0.09 8.71 12.60
N ILE A 20 0.85 8.12 11.68
CA ILE A 20 1.02 8.65 10.33
C ILE A 20 -0.06 8.04 9.45
N LYS A 21 -1.01 8.84 8.97
CA LYS A 21 -2.13 8.37 8.15
C LYS A 21 -2.15 9.02 6.78
N GLY A 22 -2.70 8.32 5.80
CA GLY A 22 -2.91 8.83 4.45
C GLY A 22 -3.91 8.01 3.66
N GLU A 23 -4.25 8.52 2.49
CA GLU A 23 -5.09 7.86 1.51
C GLU A 23 -4.28 7.65 0.23
N ILE A 24 -4.36 6.46 -0.35
CA ILE A 24 -3.73 6.13 -1.63
C ILE A 24 -4.84 5.89 -2.65
N LYS A 25 -4.72 6.53 -3.82
CA LYS A 25 -5.63 6.37 -4.96
C LYS A 25 -4.83 5.95 -6.18
N LEU A 26 -5.28 4.86 -6.81
CA LEU A 26 -4.69 4.34 -8.03
C LEU A 26 -5.58 4.70 -9.22
N ASN A 27 -5.06 5.56 -10.11
CA ASN A 27 -5.76 5.94 -11.33
C ASN A 27 -5.39 4.94 -12.43
N TRP A 28 -6.29 3.99 -12.69
CA TRP A 28 -6.07 2.92 -13.65
C TRP A 28 -6.34 3.33 -15.09
N PHE A 29 -5.55 2.74 -15.98
CA PHE A 29 -5.70 2.73 -17.42
C PHE A 29 -5.89 1.28 -17.86
N GLU A 30 -6.74 1.06 -18.86
CA GLU A 30 -7.18 -0.28 -19.26
C GLU A 30 -6.02 -1.19 -19.64
N LYS A 31 -5.25 -0.79 -20.66
CA LYS A 31 -4.05 -1.49 -21.11
C LYS A 31 -3.02 -0.49 -21.57
N LYS A 32 -1.77 -0.78 -21.29
CA LYS A 32 -0.63 -0.05 -21.83
C LYS A 32 0.35 -1.04 -22.42
N GLU A 33 0.75 -0.79 -23.67
CA GLU A 33 1.84 -1.51 -24.28
C GLU A 33 3.15 -1.00 -23.67
N MET A 34 3.96 -1.93 -23.18
CA MET A 34 5.25 -1.66 -22.56
C MET A 34 6.29 -2.61 -23.15
N TYR A 35 7.55 -2.18 -23.16
CA TYR A 35 8.67 -3.01 -23.57
C TYR A 35 9.52 -3.33 -22.36
N TYR A 36 9.80 -4.62 -22.15
CA TYR A 36 10.73 -5.10 -21.14
C TYR A 36 11.85 -5.86 -21.83
N GLY A 37 13.02 -5.23 -21.90
CA GLY A 37 14.13 -5.72 -22.74
C GLY A 37 13.72 -5.76 -24.21
N THR A 38 13.61 -6.95 -24.78
CA THR A 38 13.18 -7.19 -26.18
C THR A 38 11.72 -7.60 -26.32
N ASN A 39 11.04 -7.87 -25.20
CA ASN A 39 9.68 -8.40 -25.22
C ASN A 39 8.67 -7.24 -25.11
N GLN A 40 7.67 -7.25 -25.99
CA GLN A 40 6.50 -6.39 -25.88
C GLN A 40 5.48 -7.08 -24.97
N ILE A 41 4.95 -6.35 -24.00
CA ILE A 41 3.92 -6.81 -23.08
C ILE A 41 2.76 -5.82 -23.06
N VAL A 42 1.55 -6.33 -22.91
CA VAL A 42 0.33 -5.56 -22.79
C VAL A 42 -0.31 -5.89 -21.46
N ILE A 43 -0.25 -4.96 -20.51
CA ILE A 43 -0.72 -5.16 -19.14
C ILE A 43 -1.53 -3.94 -18.66
N PRO A 44 -2.41 -4.12 -17.66
CA PRO A 44 -3.08 -2.98 -17.03
C PRO A 44 -2.04 -2.11 -16.31
N TYR A 45 -2.28 -0.81 -16.30
CA TYR A 45 -1.35 0.18 -15.76
C TYR A 45 -2.10 1.18 -14.89
N PHE A 46 -1.46 1.72 -13.85
CA PHE A 46 -1.96 2.89 -13.13
C PHE A 46 -0.90 3.98 -13.12
N SER A 47 -1.33 5.25 -13.16
CA SER A 47 -0.38 6.37 -13.18
C SER A 47 0.38 6.46 -11.87
N GLY A 48 1.68 6.73 -11.96
CA GLY A 48 2.53 7.03 -10.81
C GLY A 48 3.89 6.33 -10.90
N ASP A 49 4.83 6.79 -10.08
CA ASP A 49 6.15 6.17 -9.93
C ASP A 49 6.09 4.90 -9.07
N GLU A 50 4.94 4.64 -8.45
CA GLU A 50 4.69 3.48 -7.62
C GLU A 50 4.45 2.21 -8.43
N PHE A 51 4.18 2.32 -9.73
CA PHE A 51 3.93 1.17 -10.59
C PHE A 51 5.22 0.38 -10.82
N HIS A 52 5.21 -0.90 -10.45
CA HIS A 52 6.32 -1.81 -10.71
C HIS A 52 5.80 -3.11 -11.33
N TYR A 53 6.39 -3.50 -12.47
CA TYR A 53 6.15 -4.79 -13.10
C TYR A 53 7.37 -5.68 -12.89
N ASP A 54 7.13 -6.88 -12.40
CA ASP A 54 8.15 -7.93 -12.26
C ASP A 54 8.00 -8.92 -13.41
N ASP A 55 8.97 -8.92 -14.32
CA ASP A 55 9.00 -9.78 -15.51
C ASP A 55 9.18 -11.27 -15.19
N PHE A 56 9.84 -11.59 -14.08
CA PHE A 56 10.04 -12.99 -13.68
C PHE A 56 8.73 -13.61 -13.17
N SER A 57 8.03 -12.89 -12.30
CA SER A 57 6.74 -13.35 -11.76
C SER A 57 5.55 -12.98 -12.66
N GLN A 58 5.77 -12.15 -13.68
CA GLN A 58 4.74 -11.55 -14.54
C GLN A 58 3.59 -10.96 -13.73
N SER A 59 3.94 -10.23 -12.68
CA SER A 59 3.01 -9.66 -11.71
C SER A 59 3.27 -8.16 -11.52
N ILE A 60 2.24 -7.45 -11.07
CA ILE A 60 2.32 -6.02 -10.76
C ILE A 60 2.43 -5.87 -9.25
N ARG A 61 3.34 -5.01 -8.80
CA ARG A 61 3.41 -4.52 -7.43
C ARG A 61 3.38 -3.00 -7.42
N ALA A 62 2.77 -2.46 -6.38
CA ALA A 62 2.78 -1.03 -6.10
C ALA A 62 3.78 -0.74 -4.98
N HIS A 63 4.62 0.27 -5.20
CA HIS A 63 5.74 0.66 -4.34
C HIS A 63 5.55 2.11 -3.89
N TYR A 64 4.66 2.34 -2.94
CA TYR A 64 4.33 3.71 -2.50
C TYR A 64 5.30 4.20 -1.43
N ILE A 65 6.01 5.29 -1.70
CA ILE A 65 6.87 5.96 -0.72
C ILE A 65 6.03 6.95 0.08
N VAL A 66 5.99 6.79 1.40
CA VAL A 66 5.24 7.69 2.29
C VAL A 66 5.92 9.06 2.31
N PRO A 67 5.26 10.13 1.82
CA PRO A 67 5.87 11.44 1.77
C PRO A 67 6.18 11.98 3.16
N SER A 68 7.37 12.55 3.33
CA SER A 68 7.78 13.20 4.59
C SER A 68 7.66 12.31 5.83
N TYR A 69 7.93 11.01 5.69
CA TYR A 69 8.04 10.12 6.85
C TYR A 69 9.15 10.63 7.78
N ARG A 70 8.74 11.15 8.93
CA ARG A 70 9.63 11.53 10.05
C ARG A 70 9.30 10.67 11.27
N GLY A 71 8.99 9.42 10.98
CA GLY A 71 8.56 8.46 11.98
C GLY A 71 9.73 7.74 12.61
N PHE A 72 9.37 6.63 13.21
CA PHE A 72 10.17 5.79 14.09
C PHE A 72 10.93 4.75 13.25
N GLN A 73 11.91 4.09 13.85
CA GLN A 73 12.69 3.04 13.17
C GLN A 73 11.91 1.73 13.04
N ASP A 74 10.80 1.59 13.77
CA ASP A 74 9.93 0.43 13.77
C ASP A 74 8.46 0.87 13.89
N GLY A 75 7.57 0.14 13.24
CA GLY A 75 6.14 0.43 13.29
C GLY A 75 5.32 -0.53 12.45
N ASP A 76 4.03 -0.57 12.78
CA ASP A 76 3.07 -1.48 12.15
C ASP A 76 2.19 -0.73 11.17
N LEU A 77 1.92 -1.38 10.02
CA LEU A 77 0.99 -0.88 9.01
C LEU A 77 -0.42 -1.40 9.27
N GLN A 78 -1.36 -0.48 9.38
CA GLN A 78 -2.79 -0.76 9.39
C GLN A 78 -3.42 -0.22 8.11
N VAL A 79 -4.05 -1.11 7.35
CA VAL A 79 -4.77 -0.78 6.11
C VAL A 79 -6.27 -0.93 6.34
N ASN A 80 -7.01 0.11 6.01
CA ASN A 80 -8.46 0.19 6.21
C ASN A 80 -9.15 0.68 4.93
N SER A 81 -10.44 0.39 4.81
CA SER A 81 -11.31 0.94 3.74
C SER A 81 -10.79 0.66 2.33
N ILE A 82 -10.33 -0.57 2.06
CA ILE A 82 -9.86 -0.96 0.72
C ILE A 82 -11.07 -1.01 -0.22
N VAL A 83 -11.03 -0.20 -1.27
CA VAL A 83 -12.03 -0.16 -2.34
C VAL A 83 -11.51 -0.94 -3.52
N TYR A 84 -12.28 -1.93 -3.95
CA TYR A 84 -11.99 -2.77 -5.09
C TYR A 84 -12.92 -2.46 -6.25
N GLU A 85 -12.40 -2.66 -7.46
CA GLU A 85 -13.15 -2.67 -8.70
C GLU A 85 -12.91 -4.00 -9.43
N SER A 86 -13.97 -4.59 -9.99
CA SER A 86 -13.84 -5.79 -10.81
C SER A 86 -13.14 -5.48 -12.13
N ILE A 87 -12.26 -6.38 -12.57
CA ILE A 87 -11.55 -6.26 -13.84
C ILE A 87 -11.76 -7.55 -14.65
N ASP A 88 -12.07 -7.38 -15.94
CA ASP A 88 -12.22 -8.53 -16.84
C ASP A 88 -10.88 -9.21 -17.10
N LYS A 89 -10.90 -10.53 -17.26
CA LYS A 89 -9.70 -11.33 -17.54
C LYS A 89 -8.96 -10.84 -18.78
N GLU A 90 -9.69 -10.37 -19.79
CA GLU A 90 -9.14 -9.84 -21.04
C GLU A 90 -8.30 -8.59 -20.80
N LEU A 91 -8.65 -7.78 -19.79
CA LEU A 91 -7.94 -6.54 -19.43
C LEU A 91 -6.65 -6.80 -18.66
N LEU A 92 -6.46 -8.00 -18.09
CA LEU A 92 -5.22 -8.38 -17.41
C LEU A 92 -4.05 -8.63 -18.37
N GLY A 93 -4.35 -8.89 -19.65
CA GLY A 93 -3.34 -9.04 -20.70
C GLY A 93 -2.34 -10.15 -20.38
N ASP A 94 -1.05 -9.82 -20.43
CA ASP A 94 0.05 -10.79 -20.33
C ASP A 94 0.45 -11.14 -18.87
N LEU A 95 -0.34 -10.73 -17.88
CA LEU A 95 -0.09 -11.09 -16.48
C LEU A 95 -0.30 -12.58 -16.21
N ASN A 96 0.57 -13.17 -15.40
CA ASN A 96 0.43 -14.56 -15.00
C ASN A 96 -0.65 -14.71 -13.91
N LEU A 97 -1.83 -15.17 -14.34
CA LEU A 97 -3.02 -15.33 -13.51
C LEU A 97 -2.86 -16.36 -12.37
N ASN A 98 -1.86 -17.25 -12.44
CA ASN A 98 -1.57 -18.21 -11.37
C ASN A 98 -0.75 -17.58 -10.25
N ASN A 99 -0.03 -16.49 -10.53
CA ASN A 99 0.79 -15.78 -9.56
C ASN A 99 0.03 -14.63 -8.87
N LEU A 100 -1.22 -14.37 -9.28
CA LEU A 100 -2.04 -13.36 -8.62
C LEU A 100 -2.45 -13.83 -7.22
N PRO A 101 -2.24 -13.01 -6.19
CA PRO A 101 -2.60 -13.38 -4.83
C PRO A 101 -4.11 -13.36 -4.63
N THR A 102 -4.60 -14.18 -3.69
CA THR A 102 -6.04 -14.24 -3.37
C THR A 102 -6.52 -13.08 -2.51
N LYS A 103 -5.60 -12.43 -1.81
CA LYS A 103 -5.84 -11.24 -0.99
C LYS A 103 -4.74 -10.23 -1.23
N ALA A 104 -5.06 -8.96 -1.01
CA ALA A 104 -4.07 -7.90 -1.12
C ALA A 104 -3.08 -8.03 0.05
N ASP A 105 -1.84 -8.38 -0.27
CA ASP A 105 -0.75 -8.42 0.69
C ASP A 105 -0.13 -7.03 0.78
N PHE A 106 -0.07 -6.47 1.99
CA PHE A 106 0.49 -5.14 2.26
C PHE A 106 1.66 -5.28 3.21
N ASN A 107 2.83 -4.83 2.76
CA ASN A 107 4.06 -4.88 3.53
C ASN A 107 4.59 -3.46 3.73
N LEU A 108 5.01 -3.16 4.96
CA LEU A 108 5.73 -1.94 5.29
C LEU A 108 7.22 -2.23 5.34
N VAL A 109 7.98 -1.50 4.54
CA VAL A 109 9.44 -1.55 4.56
C VAL A 109 9.93 -0.20 5.07
N LEU A 110 10.59 -0.23 6.22
CA LEU A 110 11.32 0.90 6.76
C LEU A 110 12.80 0.74 6.39
N SER A 111 13.38 1.77 5.78
CA SER A 111 14.79 1.80 5.42
C SER A 111 15.42 3.08 5.92
N THR A 112 16.65 2.99 6.41
CA THR A 112 17.39 4.12 6.96
C THR A 112 18.63 4.37 6.12
N ALA A 113 18.74 5.58 5.57
CA ALA A 113 19.87 6.01 4.76
C ALA A 113 20.32 7.41 5.16
N ARG A 114 21.61 7.56 5.53
CA ARG A 114 22.20 8.85 5.98
C ARG A 114 21.32 9.52 7.06
N ASP A 115 20.92 8.75 8.06
CA ASP A 115 20.09 9.16 9.20
C ASP A 115 18.65 9.58 8.85
N LEU A 116 18.21 9.38 7.61
CA LEU A 116 16.82 9.59 7.18
C LEU A 116 16.11 8.24 7.07
N VAL A 117 15.01 8.10 7.81
CA VAL A 117 14.12 6.94 7.71
C VAL A 117 13.10 7.19 6.61
N THR A 118 12.99 6.27 5.68
CA THR A 118 11.97 6.25 4.63
C THR A 118 11.05 5.07 4.85
N ALA A 119 9.74 5.31 4.77
CA ALA A 119 8.73 4.28 4.81
C ALA A 119 8.17 4.01 3.41
N GLN A 120 8.13 2.75 3.02
CA GLN A 120 7.58 2.29 1.76
C GLN A 120 6.49 1.24 2.01
N ILE A 121 5.33 1.44 1.41
CA ILE A 121 4.22 0.48 1.43
C ILE A 121 4.27 -0.28 0.11
N ILE A 122 4.53 -1.58 0.18
CA ILE A 122 4.58 -2.47 -0.96
C ILE A 122 3.35 -3.35 -0.93
N PHE A 123 2.60 -3.40 -2.03
CA PHE A 123 1.40 -4.23 -2.10
C PHE A 123 1.08 -4.73 -3.49
N SER A 124 0.26 -5.77 -3.55
CA SER A 124 -0.27 -6.33 -4.81
C SER A 124 -1.59 -5.63 -5.16
N PRO A 125 -1.62 -4.79 -6.21
CA PRO A 125 -2.79 -3.97 -6.55
C PRO A 125 -3.90 -4.76 -7.26
N ILE A 126 -3.60 -5.95 -7.78
CA ILE A 126 -4.56 -6.86 -8.43
C ILE A 126 -4.59 -8.16 -7.64
N ILE A 127 -5.81 -8.66 -7.39
CA ILE A 127 -6.09 -9.89 -6.66
C ILE A 127 -7.03 -10.80 -7.45
N LYS A 128 -6.95 -12.10 -7.17
CA LYS A 128 -7.84 -13.12 -7.70
C LYS A 128 -8.70 -13.69 -6.58
N ASP A 129 -9.95 -13.29 -6.53
CA ASP A 129 -10.94 -13.79 -5.59
C ASP A 129 -11.72 -14.98 -6.20
N ASP A 130 -12.55 -15.64 -5.40
CA ASP A 130 -13.36 -16.79 -5.85
C ASP A 130 -14.34 -16.40 -6.97
N PHE A 131 -14.71 -15.12 -7.04
CA PHE A 131 -15.65 -14.56 -8.02
C PHE A 131 -14.97 -13.94 -9.25
N GLY A 132 -13.65 -13.95 -9.34
CA GLY A 132 -12.90 -13.38 -10.45
C GLY A 132 -11.81 -12.40 -10.02
N PHE A 133 -11.47 -11.46 -10.90
CA PHE A 133 -10.34 -10.56 -10.69
C PHE A 133 -10.80 -9.19 -10.22
N LYS A 134 -10.06 -8.64 -9.27
CA LYS A 134 -10.32 -7.32 -8.71
C LYS A 134 -9.03 -6.53 -8.63
N ARG A 135 -9.13 -5.22 -8.84
CA ARG A 135 -8.04 -4.26 -8.65
C ARG A 135 -8.39 -3.27 -7.56
N ILE A 136 -7.38 -2.82 -6.83
CA ILE A 136 -7.55 -1.81 -5.78
C ILE A 136 -7.65 -0.43 -6.43
N ILE A 137 -8.70 0.32 -6.10
CA ILE A 137 -8.86 1.72 -6.53
C ILE A 137 -8.31 2.68 -5.49
N SER A 138 -8.63 2.42 -4.22
CA SER A 138 -8.13 3.24 -3.12
C SER A 138 -8.13 2.50 -1.80
N PHE A 139 -7.34 2.99 -0.86
CA PHE A 139 -7.35 2.54 0.52
C PHE A 139 -6.79 3.61 1.45
N ASN A 140 -7.13 3.48 2.73
CA ASN A 140 -6.55 4.29 3.79
C ASN A 140 -5.47 3.49 4.50
N TYR A 141 -4.38 4.15 4.85
CA TYR A 141 -3.32 3.55 5.66
C TYR A 141 -3.07 4.37 6.93
N SER A 142 -2.60 3.69 7.96
CA SER A 142 -2.08 4.25 9.20
C SER A 142 -0.83 3.48 9.59
N ILE A 143 0.26 4.18 9.89
CA ILE A 143 1.49 3.62 10.44
C ILE A 143 1.56 4.05 11.90
N ILE A 144 1.69 3.06 12.78
CA ILE A 144 1.71 3.24 14.24
C ILE A 144 3.09 2.84 14.74
N SER A 145 3.67 3.64 15.62
CA SER A 145 4.93 3.29 16.30
C SER A 145 4.72 2.12 17.24
N ASN A 146 5.64 1.17 17.22
CA ASN A 146 5.78 0.18 18.29
C ASN A 146 6.49 0.76 19.52
#